data_AF-A0A9E4RDE4-F1
#
_entry.id   AF-A0A9E4RDE4-F1
#
_cell.length_a   1.000
_cell.length_b   1.000
_cell.length_c   1.000
_cell.angle_alpha   90.00
_cell.angle_beta   90.00
_cell.angle_gamma   90.00
#
_symmetry.space_group_name_H-M   'P 1'
#
loop_
_entity.id
_entity.type
_entity.pdbx_description
1 polymer ?
#
loop_
_entity_poly.entity_id
_entity_poly.type
_entity_poly.pdbx_seq_one_letter_code
_entity_poly.pdbx_strand_id
1 'polypeptide(L)'
;MADGKIDTNEAWVDLTHVGDLYSVMRSANTRHPYDFGFMPAMARLIAAHGRIGPAFSALFAQIMFSPDGKLTRHEREMVAAVAASAQDCFY
;
A
#
# COMPACT_ATOMS: atom_id res chain seq x y z
N MET A 1 4.49 35.12 6.53
CA MET A 1 5.04 33.74 6.49
C MET A 1 3.85 32.84 6.24
N ALA A 2 3.72 32.33 5.01
CA ALA A 2 2.59 31.47 4.65
C ALA A 2 2.81 30.11 5.30
N ASP A 3 1.81 29.67 6.06
CA ASP A 3 1.74 28.38 6.73
C ASP A 3 1.73 27.28 5.66
N GLY A 4 2.89 26.66 5.45
CA GLY A 4 3.14 25.69 4.38
C GLY A 4 2.43 24.38 4.67
N LYS A 5 1.12 24.33 4.42
CA LYS A 5 0.39 23.07 4.29
C LYS A 5 0.99 22.32 3.11
N ILE A 6 1.69 21.23 3.42
CA ILE A 6 2.17 20.27 2.42
C ILE A 6 0.92 19.81 1.65
N ASP A 7 0.85 20.15 0.37
CA ASP A 7 -0.27 19.80 -0.48
C ASP A 7 -0.39 18.26 -0.52
N THR A 8 -1.47 17.71 0.04
CA THR A 8 -1.76 16.27 0.03
C THR A 8 -2.29 15.80 -1.31
N ASN A 9 -2.56 16.72 -2.25
CA ASN A 9 -2.93 16.37 -3.61
C ASN A 9 -1.72 15.82 -4.37
N GLU A 10 -1.75 14.51 -4.60
CA GLU A 10 -1.00 13.94 -5.70
C GLU A 10 -1.97 13.80 -6.88
N ALA A 11 -1.75 14.61 -7.90
CA ALA A 11 -2.70 14.80 -9.01
C ALA A 11 -4.07 15.33 -8.52
N TRP A 12 -5.17 14.67 -8.90
CA TRP A 12 -6.56 15.06 -8.57
C TRP A 12 -7.16 14.27 -7.40
N VAL A 13 -6.33 13.54 -6.64
CA VAL A 13 -6.77 12.70 -5.53
C VAL A 13 -6.19 13.23 -4.22
N ASP A 14 -7.07 13.49 -3.25
CA ASP A 14 -6.65 13.82 -1.89
C ASP A 14 -6.15 12.56 -1.21
N LEU A 15 -4.82 12.42 -1.15
CA LEU A 15 -4.19 11.25 -0.56
C LEU A 15 -3.97 11.46 0.93
N THR A 16 -4.17 10.38 1.70
CA THR A 16 -3.84 10.37 3.12
C THR A 16 -2.40 10.83 3.34
N HIS A 17 -2.19 11.77 4.25
CA HIS A 17 -0.87 12.31 4.55
C HIS A 17 0.03 11.23 5.16
N VAL A 18 1.31 11.23 4.79
CA VAL A 18 2.27 10.18 5.17
C VAL A 18 2.45 10.09 6.69
N GLY A 19 2.47 11.23 7.38
CA GLY A 19 2.60 11.29 8.84
C GLY A 19 1.46 10.59 9.59
N ASP A 20 0.23 10.70 9.08
CA ASP A 20 -0.94 10.09 9.69
C ASP A 20 -0.86 8.56 9.59
N LEU A 21 -0.45 8.04 8.43
CA LEU A 21 -0.26 6.60 8.23
C LEU A 21 0.86 6.03 9.09
N TYR A 22 1.99 6.72 9.21
CA TYR A 22 3.06 6.26 10.10
C TYR A 22 2.62 6.21 11.56
N SER A 23 1.79 7.16 12.00
CA SER A 23 1.24 7.14 13.36
C SER A 23 0.39 5.89 13.61
N VAL A 24 -0.47 5.53 12.66
CA VAL A 24 -1.32 4.34 12.72
C VAL A 24 -0.47 3.07 12.70
N MET A 25 0.46 2.93 11.75
CA MET A 25 1.33 1.75 11.64
C MET A 25 2.21 1.54 12.88
N ARG A 26 2.76 2.63 13.44
CA ARG A 26 3.56 2.57 14.66
C ARG A 26 2.74 2.14 15.86
N SER A 27 1.50 2.61 15.96
CA SER A 27 0.58 2.21 17.04
C SER A 27 0.21 0.73 16.96
N ALA A 28 0.18 0.14 15.76
CA ALA A 28 -0.08 -1.28 15.56
C ALA A 28 1.12 -2.18 15.91
N ASN A 29 2.33 -1.63 16.12
CA ASN A 29 3.57 -2.35 16.44
C ASN A 29 3.89 -3.53 15.49
N THR A 30 3.39 -3.48 14.25
CA THR A 30 3.59 -4.53 13.24
C THR A 30 4.61 -4.07 12.22
N ARG A 31 5.72 -4.82 12.07
CA ARG A 31 6.61 -4.66 10.92
C ARG A 31 5.94 -5.33 9.71
N HIS A 32 5.63 -4.54 8.69
CA HIS A 32 5.02 -5.06 7.47
C HIS A 32 6.06 -5.90 6.67
N PRO A 33 5.67 -7.00 5.99
CA PRO A 33 6.60 -7.83 5.21
C PRO A 33 7.26 -7.11 4.03
N TYR A 34 6.71 -5.96 3.63
CA TYR A 34 7.34 -5.00 2.73
C TYR A 34 7.84 -3.79 3.50
N ASP A 35 9.12 -3.50 3.31
CA ASP A 35 9.83 -2.34 3.84
C ASP A 35 10.57 -1.69 2.66
N PHE A 36 9.92 -0.74 1.99
CA PHE A 36 10.46 -0.06 0.81
C PHE A 36 11.35 1.14 1.18
N GLY A 37 11.50 1.45 2.48
CA GLY A 37 12.19 2.66 2.94
C GLY A 37 11.38 3.96 2.79
N PHE A 38 10.16 3.91 2.25
CA PHE A 38 9.22 5.02 2.15
C PHE A 38 7.77 4.53 2.21
N MET A 39 6.81 5.45 2.40
CA MET A 39 5.38 5.15 2.37
C MET A 39 4.88 5.08 0.92
N PRO A 40 4.43 3.92 0.40
CA PRO A 40 3.97 3.82 -0.98
C PRO A 40 2.70 4.64 -1.23
N ALA A 41 2.67 5.41 -2.32
CA ALA A 41 1.47 6.07 -2.85
C ALA A 41 0.24 5.14 -2.92
N MET A 42 0.40 3.87 -3.32
CA MET A 42 -0.71 2.90 -3.32
C MET A 42 -1.32 2.68 -1.93
N ALA A 43 -0.50 2.63 -0.88
CA ALA A 43 -0.99 2.50 0.49
C ALA A 43 -1.80 3.73 0.92
N ARG A 44 -1.35 4.93 0.54
CA ARG A 44 -2.06 6.20 0.80
C ARG A 44 -3.38 6.27 0.03
N LEU A 45 -3.38 5.79 -1.21
CA LEU A 45 -4.58 5.72 -2.05
C LEU A 45 -5.61 4.77 -1.44
N ILE A 46 -5.22 3.56 -1.04
CA ILE A 46 -6.12 2.61 -0.38
C ILE A 46 -6.71 3.21 0.91
N ALA A 47 -5.88 3.87 1.72
CA ALA A 47 -6.31 4.50 2.96
C ALA A 47 -7.30 5.66 2.74
N ALA A 48 -7.17 6.41 1.64
CA ALA A 48 -8.12 7.47 1.29
C ALA A 48 -9.54 6.94 0.99
N HIS A 49 -9.68 5.64 0.69
CA HIS A 49 -10.95 5.04 0.26
C HIS A 49 -11.65 4.28 1.38
N GLY A 50 -12.38 4.97 2.26
CA GLY A 50 -13.08 4.34 3.40
C GLY A 50 -14.05 3.20 3.03
N ARG A 51 -14.70 3.25 1.85
CA ARG A 51 -15.67 2.22 1.42
C ARG A 51 -15.02 0.93 0.91
N ILE A 52 -13.92 1.05 0.15
CA ILE A 52 -13.32 -0.09 -0.57
C ILE A 52 -11.94 -0.47 -0.05
N GLY A 53 -11.24 0.45 0.60
CA GLY A 53 -9.90 0.25 1.14
C GLY A 53 -9.80 -0.95 2.07
N PRO A 54 -10.67 -1.09 3.08
CA PRO A 54 -10.62 -2.25 3.99
C PRO A 54 -10.79 -3.59 3.28
N ALA A 55 -11.70 -3.68 2.31
CA ALA A 55 -11.93 -4.89 1.53
C ALA A 55 -10.73 -5.22 0.61
N PHE A 56 -10.17 -4.20 -0.03
CA PHE A 56 -8.97 -4.35 -0.85
C PHE A 56 -7.77 -4.81 -0.02
N SER A 57 -7.50 -4.18 1.13
CA SER A 57 -6.40 -4.56 2.03
C SER A 57 -6.54 -6.00 2.53
N ALA A 58 -7.76 -6.43 2.88
CA ALA A 58 -8.01 -7.80 3.30
C ALA A 58 -7.73 -8.81 2.17
N LEU A 59 -8.20 -8.52 0.96
CA LEU A 59 -7.94 -9.38 -0.19
C LEU A 59 -6.45 -9.44 -0.54
N PHE A 60 -5.77 -8.28 -0.57
CA PHE A 60 -4.32 -8.20 -0.80
C PHE A 60 -3.54 -9.03 0.22
N ALA A 61 -3.90 -8.94 1.50
CA ALA A 61 -3.24 -9.71 2.55
C ALA A 61 -3.45 -11.22 2.39
N GLN A 62 -4.67 -11.65 2.01
CA GLN A 62 -4.95 -13.06 1.72
C GLN A 62 -4.14 -13.56 0.52
N ILE A 63 -4.08 -12.79 -0.56
CA ILE A 63 -3.32 -13.15 -1.75
C ILE A 63 -1.83 -13.23 -1.39
N MET A 64 -1.24 -12.17 -0.83
CA MET A 64 0.22 -12.10 -0.72
C MET A 64 0.79 -12.85 0.48
N PHE A 65 0.09 -12.87 1.62
CA PHE A 65 0.67 -13.26 2.91
C PHE A 65 -0.02 -14.43 3.59
N SER A 66 -1.15 -14.92 3.07
CA SER A 66 -1.76 -16.12 3.65
C SER A 66 -0.76 -17.28 3.65
N PRO A 67 -0.61 -18.00 4.78
CA PRO A 67 0.18 -19.22 4.82
C PRO A 67 -0.51 -20.34 4.01
N ASP A 68 -1.82 -20.25 3.86
CA ASP A 68 -2.64 -21.21 3.14
C ASP A 68 -2.65 -20.89 1.66
N GLY A 69 -2.37 -21.88 0.82
CA GLY A 69 -2.39 -21.71 -0.64
C GLY A 69 -1.58 -22.78 -1.36
N LYS A 70 -1.63 -22.76 -2.69
CA LYS A 70 -0.83 -23.65 -3.55
C LYS A 70 0.53 -23.07 -3.93
N LEU A 71 0.73 -21.78 -3.70
CA LEU A 71 1.94 -21.04 -4.04
C LEU A 71 2.64 -20.57 -2.77
N THR A 72 3.95 -20.66 -2.74
CA THR A 72 4.81 -19.99 -1.75
C THR A 72 4.75 -18.47 -1.92
N ARG A 73 5.19 -17.73 -0.91
CA ARG A 73 5.29 -16.25 -1.00
C ARG A 73 6.09 -15.79 -2.22
N HIS A 74 7.25 -16.40 -2.47
CA HIS A 74 8.11 -16.03 -3.59
C HIS A 74 7.43 -16.27 -4.95
N GLU A 75 6.68 -17.37 -5.10
CA GLU A 75 5.92 -17.65 -6.32
C GLU A 75 4.79 -16.63 -6.53
N ARG A 76 4.13 -16.20 -5.46
CA ARG A 76 3.11 -15.15 -5.54
C ARG A 76 3.69 -13.80 -5.94
N GLU A 77 4.87 -13.46 -5.41
CA GLU A 77 5.62 -12.28 -5.80
C GLU A 77 6.09 -12.36 -7.27
N MET A 78 6.49 -13.54 -7.77
CA MET A 78 6.80 -13.75 -9.18
C MET A 78 5.57 -13.52 -10.07
N VAL A 79 4.40 -14.05 -9.70
CA VAL A 79 3.15 -13.81 -10.44
C VAL A 79 2.82 -12.32 -10.47
N ALA A 80 2.96 -11.61 -9.35
CA ALA A 80 2.75 -10.17 -9.28
C ALA A 80 3.71 -9.41 -10.22
N ALA A 81 4.99 -9.79 -10.24
CA ALA A 81 5.99 -9.17 -11.11
C ALA A 81 5.70 -9.38 -12.61
N VAL A 82 5.33 -10.60 -13.00
CA VAL A 82 4.95 -10.91 -14.39
C VAL A 82 3.68 -10.15 -14.80
N ALA A 83 2.67 -10.10 -13.93
CA ALA A 83 1.43 -9.38 -14.19
C ALA A 83 1.66 -7.87 -14.31
N ALA A 84 2.51 -7.28 -13.47
CA ALA A 84 2.88 -5.88 -13.55
C ALA A 84 3.66 -5.58 -14.84
N SER A 85 4.63 -6.43 -15.19
CA SER A 85 5.43 -6.29 -16.41
C SER A 85 4.60 -6.40 -17.68
N ALA A 86 3.55 -7.21 -17.70
CA ALA A 86 2.65 -7.30 -18.86
C ALA A 86 1.90 -5.98 -19.14
N GLN A 87 1.84 -5.09 -18.14
CA GLN A 87 1.14 -3.80 -18.20
C GLN A 87 2.11 -2.60 -18.19
N ASP A 88 3.41 -2.82 -18.36
CA ASP A 88 4.46 -1.79 -18.21
C ASP A 88 4.35 -1.01 -16.87
N CYS A 89 3.95 -1.71 -15.80
CA CYS A 89 3.83 -1.11 -14.46
C CYS A 89 5.19 -1.16 -13.74
N PHE A 90 5.88 -0.02 -13.72
CA PHE A 90 7.20 0.14 -13.09
C PHE A 90 7.18 0.59 -11.63
N TYR A 91 5.98 0.79 -11.08
CA TYR A 91 5.77 1.24 -9.70
C TYR A 91 6.23 0.22 -8.66
#